data_AF-A0A951G1T5-F1
#
_entry.id   AF-A0A951G1T5-F1
#
_cell.length_a   1.000
_cell.length_b   1.000
_cell.length_c   1.000
_cell.angle_alpha   90.00
_cell.angle_beta   90.00
_cell.angle_gamma   90.00
#
_symmetry.space_group_name_H-M   'P 1'
#
loop_
_entity.id
_entity.type
_entity.pdbx_description
1 polymer ?
#
loop_
_entity_poly.entity_id
_entity_poly.type
_entity_poly.pdbx_seq_one_letter_code
_entity_poly.pdbx_strand_id
1 'polypeptide(L)'
;MTGEIDGEAYELRRDGRRRFTLVSRGTELARAEAARRGHWTNLVEGFTYELRKRSSFRSVMDLYRGASTLGSIRKGRAPRGRVLCELPAELSPAVQAFIGFVVLLLWERAAASAGAAAVVATG
;
A
#
# COMPACT_ATOMS: atom_id res chain seq x y z
N MET A 1 7.31 -8.06 10.58
CA MET A 1 8.04 -8.63 9.43
C MET A 1 9.26 -7.77 9.22
N THR A 2 10.44 -8.36 9.03
CA THR A 2 11.67 -7.62 8.73
C THR A 2 12.07 -7.86 7.28
N GLY A 3 12.77 -6.88 6.69
CA GLY A 3 13.31 -6.95 5.35
C GLY A 3 14.52 -6.05 5.21
N GLU A 4 15.26 -6.22 4.13
CA GLU A 4 16.42 -5.40 3.82
C GLU A 4 16.20 -4.71 2.48
N ILE A 5 16.53 -3.42 2.40
CA ILE A 5 16.49 -2.61 1.18
C ILE A 5 17.80 -1.83 1.14
N ASP A 6 18.56 -1.96 0.05
CA ASP A 6 19.86 -1.32 -0.14
C ASP A 6 20.85 -1.51 1.03
N GLY A 7 20.83 -2.70 1.65
CA GLY A 7 21.70 -3.04 2.79
C GLY A 7 21.24 -2.48 4.15
N GLU A 8 20.10 -1.80 4.21
CA GLU A 8 19.52 -1.30 5.45
C GLU A 8 18.34 -2.18 5.89
N ALA A 9 18.33 -2.52 7.19
CA ALA A 9 17.28 -3.34 7.78
C ALA A 9 16.05 -2.49 8.16
N TYR A 10 14.89 -2.92 7.66
CA TYR A 10 13.61 -2.31 7.93
C TYR A 10 12.67 -3.30 8.61
N GLU A 11 11.88 -2.79 9.54
CA GLU A 11 10.83 -3.53 10.22
C GLU A 11 9.46 -2.99 9.79
N LEU A 12 8.68 -3.86 9.16
CA LEU A 12 7.27 -3.65 8.94
C LEU A 12 6.49 -4.20 10.14
N ARG A 13 5.85 -3.28 10.86
CA ARG A 13 4.90 -3.58 11.93
C ARG A 13 3.48 -3.51 11.41
N ARG A 14 2.65 -4.43 11.87
CA ARG A 14 1.21 -4.45 11.57
C ARG A 14 0.48 -4.33 12.90
N ASP A 15 -0.36 -3.31 13.00
CA ASP A 15 -1.25 -3.13 14.14
C ASP A 15 -2.70 -3.37 13.68
N GLY A 16 -3.21 -4.53 14.09
CA GLY A 16 -4.54 -5.00 13.70
C GLY A 16 -4.71 -5.12 12.19
N ARG A 17 -5.87 -4.66 11.69
CA ARG A 17 -6.26 -4.78 10.27
C ARG A 17 -6.17 -3.48 9.49
N ARG A 18 -5.95 -2.35 10.15
CA ARG A 18 -6.14 -1.01 9.56
C ARG A 18 -4.91 -0.12 9.68
N ARG A 19 -3.80 -0.62 10.24
CA ARG A 19 -2.58 0.16 10.46
C ARG A 19 -1.33 -0.67 10.16
N PHE A 20 -0.40 -0.05 9.42
CA PHE A 20 0.93 -0.59 9.14
C PHE A 20 1.96 0.51 9.40
N THR A 21 3.13 0.13 9.88
CA THR A 21 4.21 1.06 10.20
C THR A 21 5.52 0.51 9.65
N LEU A 22 6.29 1.35 8.98
CA LEU A 22 7.67 1.09 8.58
C LEU A 22 8.61 1.74 9.61
N VAL A 23 9.52 0.94 10.16
CA VAL A 23 10.50 1.37 11.15
C VAL A 23 11.90 1.02 10.65
N SER A 24 12.86 1.92 10.80
CA SER A 24 14.30 1.61 10.67
C SER A 24 15.00 2.07 11.95
N ARG A 25 15.87 1.22 12.50
CA ARG A 25 16.68 1.54 13.69
C ARG A 25 15.87 2.15 14.86
N GLY A 26 14.64 1.65 15.06
CA GLY A 26 13.72 2.13 16.09
C GLY A 26 12.96 3.43 15.76
N THR A 27 13.25 4.06 14.62
CA THR A 27 12.56 5.28 14.15
C THR A 27 11.46 4.94 13.15
N GLU A 28 10.28 5.50 13.35
CA GLU A 28 9.18 5.39 12.39
C GLU A 28 9.47 6.25 11.15
N LEU A 29 9.53 5.61 9.99
CA LEU A 29 9.75 6.28 8.71
C LEU A 29 8.43 6.57 8.00
N ALA A 30 7.48 5.63 8.10
CA ALA A 30 6.18 5.76 7.47
C ALA A 30 5.09 5.01 8.24
N ARG A 31 3.86 5.49 8.15
CA ARG A 31 2.68 4.84 8.72
C ARG A 31 1.50 4.92 7.77
N ALA A 32 0.95 3.77 7.43
CA ALA A 32 -0.26 3.65 6.63
C ALA A 32 -1.44 3.31 7.53
N GLU A 33 -2.53 4.07 7.41
CA GLU A 33 -3.74 3.86 8.19
C GLU A 33 -4.99 3.99 7.31
N ALA A 34 -6.00 3.16 7.56
CA ALA A 34 -7.26 3.24 6.87
C ALA A 34 -8.11 4.40 7.42
N ALA A 35 -8.13 5.53 6.72
CA ALA A 35 -8.96 6.69 7.09
C ALA A 35 -10.46 6.37 7.01
N ARG A 36 -10.90 5.80 5.87
CA ARG A 36 -12.28 5.34 5.66
C ARG A 36 -12.32 4.18 4.69
N ARG A 37 -13.50 3.58 4.46
CA ARG A 37 -13.64 2.43 3.55
C ARG A 37 -13.08 2.77 2.16
N GLY A 38 -12.03 2.06 1.74
CA GLY A 38 -11.38 2.25 0.44
C GLY A 38 -10.40 3.41 0.34
N HIS A 39 -10.14 4.14 1.44
CA HIS A 39 -9.20 5.27 1.50
C HIS A 39 -8.18 5.01 2.60
N TRP A 40 -6.90 5.14 2.24
CA TRP A 40 -5.79 4.96 3.16
C TRP A 40 -4.92 6.20 3.15
N THR A 41 -4.44 6.60 4.31
CA THR A 41 -3.52 7.71 4.52
C THR A 41 -2.15 7.16 4.87
N ASN A 42 -1.10 7.67 4.22
CA ASN A 42 0.29 7.37 4.55
C ASN A 42 0.91 8.64 5.12
N LEU A 43 1.35 8.57 6.37
CA LEU A 43 2.19 9.58 7.00
C LEU A 43 3.63 9.22 6.73
N VAL A 44 4.40 10.12 6.13
CA VAL A 44 5.83 9.95 5.82
C VAL A 44 6.52 11.26 6.14
N GLU A 45 7.48 11.25 7.07
CA GLU A 45 8.28 12.44 7.44
C GLU A 45 7.43 13.70 7.71
N GLY A 46 6.26 13.52 8.33
CA GLY A 46 5.33 14.62 8.64
C GLY A 46 4.38 15.04 7.51
N PHE A 47 4.52 14.48 6.30
CA PHE A 47 3.58 14.69 5.20
C PHE A 47 2.52 13.60 5.15
N THR A 48 1.28 14.02 4.87
CA THR A 48 0.15 13.12 4.66
C THR A 48 -0.09 12.91 3.17
N TYR A 49 -0.02 11.65 2.76
CA TYR A 49 -0.36 11.20 1.42
C TYR A 49 -1.61 10.34 1.47
N GLU A 50 -2.42 10.38 0.41
CA GLU A 50 -3.64 9.60 0.32
C GLU A 50 -3.55 8.58 -0.82
N LEU A 51 -3.82 7.32 -0.48
CA LEU A 51 -4.04 6.25 -1.44
C LEU A 51 -5.53 6.16 -1.74
N ARG A 52 -5.88 6.39 -3.01
CA ARG A 52 -7.25 6.32 -3.51
C ARG A 52 -7.31 5.40 -4.72
N LYS A 53 -8.40 4.63 -4.86
CA LYS A 53 -8.63 3.84 -6.07
C LYS A 53 -8.85 4.79 -7.24
N ARG A 54 -8.09 4.64 -8.32
CA ARG A 54 -8.34 5.37 -9.58
C ARG A 54 -9.66 4.92 -10.22
N SER A 55 -9.98 3.63 -10.11
CA SER A 55 -11.23 3.06 -10.62
C SER A 55 -11.64 1.83 -9.83
N SER A 56 -12.94 1.51 -9.81
CA SER A 56 -13.46 0.31 -9.17
C SER A 56 -13.13 -0.98 -9.94
N PHE A 57 -12.81 -0.89 -11.24
CA PHE A 57 -12.65 -2.04 -12.14
C PHE A 57 -11.19 -2.46 -12.34
N ARG A 58 -10.23 -1.53 -12.22
CA ARG A 58 -8.79 -1.83 -12.35
C ARG A 58 -8.12 -1.84 -10.99
N SER A 59 -7.21 -2.79 -10.77
CA SER A 59 -6.28 -2.79 -9.62
C SER A 59 -5.24 -1.68 -9.79
N VAL A 60 -5.69 -0.42 -9.75
CA VAL A 60 -4.87 0.78 -9.85
C VAL A 60 -5.22 1.70 -8.68
N MET A 61 -4.20 2.08 -7.93
CA MET A 61 -4.25 3.03 -6.83
C MET A 61 -3.43 4.24 -7.19
N ASP A 62 -3.93 5.43 -6.90
CA ASP A 62 -3.20 6.67 -7.06
C ASP A 62 -2.78 7.20 -5.70
N LEU A 63 -1.59 7.80 -5.66
CA LEU A 63 -1.07 8.53 -4.51
C LEU A 63 -1.37 10.02 -4.70
N TYR A 64 -1.98 10.65 -3.70
CA TYR A 64 -2.31 12.07 -3.69
C TYR A 64 -1.61 12.78 -2.54
N ARG A 65 -1.36 14.07 -2.73
CA ARG A 65 -1.07 15.02 -1.65
C ARG A 65 -2.00 16.22 -1.82
N GLY A 66 -3.01 16.31 -0.96
CA GLY A 66 -4.13 17.23 -1.16
C GLY A 66 -4.91 16.93 -2.44
N ALA A 67 -4.94 17.90 -3.36
CA ALA A 67 -5.63 17.77 -4.65
C ALA A 67 -4.76 17.17 -5.77
N SER A 68 -3.43 17.13 -5.60
CA SER A 68 -2.51 16.72 -6.65
C SER A 68 -2.27 15.22 -6.65
N THR A 69 -2.37 14.58 -7.82
CA THR A 69 -1.92 13.21 -8.03
C THR A 69 -0.40 13.20 -8.20
N LEU A 70 0.29 12.47 -7.33
CA LEU A 70 1.75 12.39 -7.30
C LEU A 70 2.30 11.13 -7.97
N GLY A 71 1.48 10.09 -8.09
CA GLY A 71 1.94 8.82 -8.62
C GLY A 71 0.83 7.78 -8.73
N SER A 72 1.17 6.63 -9.30
CA SER A 72 0.24 5.52 -9.46
C SER A 72 0.91 4.18 -9.18
N ILE A 73 0.11 3.26 -8.64
CA ILE A 73 0.53 1.92 -8.23
C ILE A 73 -0.43 0.95 -8.92
N ARG A 74 0.13 0.04 -9.71
CA ARG A 74 -0.63 -0.89 -10.53
C ARG A 74 -0.02 -2.28 -10.50
N LYS A 75 -0.87 -3.31 -10.67
CA LYS A 75 -0.36 -4.66 -10.89
C LYS A 75 0.43 -4.69 -12.20
N GLY A 76 1.66 -5.21 -12.14
CA GLY A 76 2.48 -5.46 -13.31
C GLY A 76 1.90 -6.59 -14.16
N ARG A 77 2.34 -6.66 -15.42
CA ARG A 77 2.12 -7.87 -16.25
C ARG A 77 3.08 -8.98 -15.78
N ALA A 78 2.75 -10.22 -16.14
CA ALA A 78 3.36 -11.46 -15.66
C ALA A 78 4.90 -11.41 -15.50
N PRO A 79 5.48 -12.14 -14.51
CA PRO A 79 4.84 -13.12 -13.64
C PRO A 79 3.92 -12.52 -12.56
N ARG A 80 2.95 -13.32 -12.08
CA ARG A 80 1.97 -12.93 -11.06
C ARG A 80 2.69 -12.38 -9.82
N GLY A 81 2.19 -11.28 -9.27
CA GLY A 81 2.71 -10.69 -8.02
C GLY A 81 3.60 -9.46 -8.19
N ARG A 82 3.96 -9.06 -9.42
CA ARG A 82 4.67 -7.79 -9.62
C ARG A 82 3.76 -6.58 -9.40
N VAL A 83 4.31 -5.56 -8.75
CA VAL A 83 3.70 -4.24 -8.61
C VAL A 83 4.61 -3.23 -9.27
N LEU A 84 4.02 -2.37 -10.07
CA LEU A 84 4.67 -1.19 -10.61
C LEU A 84 4.26 -0.01 -9.74
N CYS A 85 5.25 0.58 -9.07
CA CYS A 85 5.11 1.79 -8.27
C CYS A 85 5.75 2.93 -9.04
N GLU A 86 4.92 3.78 -9.65
CA GLU A 86 5.35 5.03 -10.27
C GLU A 86 5.12 6.13 -9.22
N LEU A 87 6.06 6.26 -8.28
CA LEU A 87 5.99 7.18 -7.14
C LEU A 87 7.05 8.28 -7.25
N PRO A 88 6.85 9.43 -6.57
CA PRO A 88 7.83 10.52 -6.57
C PRO A 88 9.20 10.07 -6.06
N ALA A 89 10.26 10.53 -6.72
CA ALA A 89 11.65 10.24 -6.34
C ALA A 89 12.06 10.85 -4.99
N GLU A 90 11.30 11.84 -4.50
CA GLU A 90 11.45 12.40 -3.15
C GLU A 90 11.13 11.38 -2.04
N LEU A 91 10.34 10.34 -2.33
CA LEU A 91 10.12 9.25 -1.38
C LEU A 91 11.29 8.29 -1.43
N SER A 92 11.86 7.95 -0.27
CA SER A 92 12.94 6.97 -0.19
C SER A 92 12.49 5.60 -0.75
N PRO A 93 13.42 4.78 -1.30
CA PRO A 93 13.09 3.46 -1.84
C PRO A 93 12.31 2.59 -0.84
N ALA A 94 12.68 2.66 0.45
CA ALA A 94 12.00 1.94 1.51
C ALA A 94 10.54 2.38 1.70
N VAL A 95 10.27 3.69 1.64
CA VAL A 95 8.90 4.23 1.71
C VAL A 95 8.10 3.84 0.47
N GLN A 96 8.70 3.90 -0.72
CA GLN A 96 8.03 3.47 -1.96
C GLN A 96 7.65 1.99 -1.90
N ALA A 97 8.56 1.14 -1.42
CA ALA A 97 8.33 -0.29 -1.23
C ALA A 97 7.22 -0.53 -0.18
N PHE A 98 7.22 0.21 0.92
CA PHE A 98 6.19 0.15 1.96
C PHE A 98 4.80 0.50 1.40
N ILE A 99 4.67 1.60 0.66
CA ILE A 99 3.41 2.00 0.02
C ILE A 99 2.93 0.93 -0.96
N GLY A 100 3.83 0.38 -1.79
CA GLY A 100 3.54 -0.72 -2.70
C GLY A 100 3.05 -1.98 -1.98
N PHE A 101 3.72 -2.35 -0.89
CA PHE A 101 3.33 -3.47 -0.05
C PHE A 101 1.95 -3.29 0.59
N VAL A 102 1.63 -2.10 1.11
CA VAL A 102 0.29 -1.80 1.63
C VAL A 102 -0.75 -2.02 0.54
N VAL A 103 -0.53 -1.50 -0.67
CA VAL A 103 -1.46 -1.67 -1.79
C VAL A 103 -1.63 -3.14 -2.19
N LEU A 104 -0.56 -3.95 -2.18
CA LEU A 104 -0.67 -5.40 -2.39
C LEU A 104 -1.62 -6.05 -1.40
N LEU A 105 -1.43 -5.80 -0.11
CA LEU A 105 -2.29 -6.34 0.93
C LEU A 105 -3.75 -5.91 0.75
N LEU A 106 -3.99 -4.68 0.30
CA LEU A 106 -5.36 -4.22 0.01
C LEU A 106 -5.99 -5.00 -1.15
N TRP A 107 -5.22 -5.28 -2.20
CA TRP A 107 -5.71 -6.10 -3.31
C TRP A 107 -5.94 -7.55 -2.92
N GLU A 108 -5.05 -8.15 -2.13
CA GLU A 108 -5.23 -9.52 -1.63
C GLU A 108 -6.48 -9.64 -0.76
N ARG A 109 -6.71 -8.66 0.13
CA ARG A 109 -7.91 -8.63 0.96
C ARG A 109 -9.18 -8.46 0.14
N ALA A 110 -9.16 -7.60 -0.87
CA ALA A 110 -10.30 -7.43 -1.77
C ALA A 110 -10.60 -8.72 -2.55
N ALA A 111 -9.57 -9.43 -3.02
CA ALA A 111 -9.74 -10.71 -3.70
C ALA A 111 -10.29 -11.81 -2.78
N ALA A 112 -9.80 -11.90 -1.54
CA ALA A 112 -10.31 -12.84 -0.54
C ALA A 112 -11.79 -12.59 -0.20
N SER A 113 -12.21 -11.32 -0.08
CA SER A 113 -13.62 -10.97 0.12
C SER A 113 -14.50 -11.29 -1.10
N ALA A 114 -13.97 -11.19 -2.32
CA ALA A 114 -14.70 -11.55 -3.54
C ALA A 114 -14.87 -13.08 -3.68
N GLY A 115 -13.86 -13.86 -3.28
CA GLY A 115 -13.94 -15.33 -3.26
C GLY A 115 -14.96 -15.87 -2.24
N ALA A 116 -15.15 -15.17 -1.12
CA ALA A 116 -16.16 -15.54 -0.11
C ALA A 116 -17.62 -15.35 -0.61
N ALA A 117 -17.86 -14.52 -1.62
CA ALA A 117 -19.18 -14.36 -2.22
C ALA A 117 -19.53 -15.46 -3.23
N ALA A 118 -18.53 -16.19 -3.74
CA ALA A 118 -18.72 -17.27 -4.72
C ALA A 118 -19.10 -18.61 -4.07
N VAL A 119 -18.87 -18.78 -2.77
CA VAL A 119 -19.19 -20.02 -2.03
C VAL A 119 -20.57 -20.01 -1.34
N VAL A 120 -21.35 -18.92 -1.48
CA VAL A 120 -22.72 -18.83 -0.94
C VAL A 120 -23.79 -18.95 -2.06
N ALA A 121 -23.37 -19.11 -3.31
CA ALA A 121 -24.27 -19.31 -4.45
C ALA A 121 -24.25 -20.77 -4.93
N THR A 122 -24.59 -21.69 -4.03
CA THR A 122 -25.05 -23.04 -4.40
C THR A 122 -26.19 -23.38 -3.44
N GLY A 123 -27.39 -22.92 -3.80
CA GLY A 123 -28.66 -23.41 -3.25
C GLY A 123 -29.26 -24.41 -4.19
#